data_AF-A0A948NIU5-F1
#
_entry.id   AF-A0A948NIU5-F1
#
_cell.length_a   1.000
_cell.length_b   1.000
_cell.length_c   1.000
_cell.angle_alpha   90.00
_cell.angle_beta   90.00
_cell.angle_gamma   90.00
#
_symmetry.space_group_name_H-M   'P 1'
#
loop_
_entity.id
_entity.type
_entity.pdbx_description
1 polymer ?
#
loop_
_entity_poly.entity_id
_entity_poly.type
_entity_poly.pdbx_seq_one_letter_code
_entity_poly.pdbx_strand_id
1 'polypeptide(L)'
;MKTTSILLGIALLLIAVFVFTYSPKEEEIKDTAPVVTERYMDIESYVKTSISELSPTKEQVGGTFFVTKIETSGGTGVVEYEDGHNAYTADFTYTISEEGKSEITSFIVR
;
A
#
# COMPACT_ATOMS: atom_id res chain seq x y z
N MET A 1 56.77 16.28 -45.36
CA MET A 1 56.61 16.17 -43.88
C MET A 1 55.72 17.27 -43.26
N LYS A 2 54.73 17.85 -43.97
CA LYS A 2 53.84 18.90 -43.38
C LYS A 2 52.35 18.51 -43.35
N THR A 3 51.93 17.52 -44.13
CA THR A 3 50.52 17.15 -44.30
C THR A 3 49.99 16.25 -43.17
N THR A 4 50.83 15.42 -42.56
CA THR A 4 50.45 14.53 -41.44
C THR A 4 50.16 15.30 -40.15
N SER A 5 50.90 16.38 -39.87
CA SER A 5 50.66 17.23 -38.68
C SER A 5 49.36 18.02 -38.78
N ILE A 6 48.94 18.41 -39.98
CA ILE A 6 47.68 19.14 -40.20
C ILE A 6 46.48 18.19 -40.06
N LEU A 7 46.57 16.97 -40.59
CA LEU A 7 45.53 15.95 -40.45
C LEU A 7 45.31 15.52 -38.99
N LEU A 8 46.40 15.39 -38.21
CA LEU A 8 46.31 15.05 -36.79
C LEU A 8 45.64 16.18 -35.97
N GLY A 9 45.95 17.44 -36.29
CA GLY A 9 45.30 18.59 -35.66
C GLY A 9 43.79 18.67 -35.94
N ILE A 10 43.38 18.38 -37.18
CA ILE A 10 41.95 18.35 -37.56
C ILE A 10 41.24 17.19 -36.86
N ALA A 11 41.85 16.01 -36.81
CA ALA A 11 41.27 14.85 -36.13
C ALA A 11 41.04 15.10 -34.64
N LEU A 12 42.00 15.71 -33.94
CA LEU A 12 41.86 16.07 -32.52
C LEU A 12 40.77 17.12 -32.30
N LEU A 13 40.64 18.09 -33.20
CA LEU A 13 39.61 19.13 -33.11
C LEU A 13 38.21 18.55 -33.32
N LEU A 14 38.06 17.58 -34.25
CA LEU A 14 36.79 16.88 -34.45
C LEU A 14 36.42 16.00 -33.25
N ILE A 15 37.39 15.33 -32.62
CA ILE A 15 37.15 14.55 -31.40
C ILE A 15 36.73 15.48 -30.25
N ALA A 16 37.40 16.62 -30.08
CA ALA A 16 37.06 17.58 -29.04
C ALA A 16 35.64 18.15 -29.23
N VAL A 17 35.27 18.50 -30.47
CA VAL A 17 33.91 18.96 -30.81
C VAL A 17 32.90 17.85 -30.57
N PHE A 18 33.21 16.61 -30.97
CA PHE A 18 32.33 15.47 -30.76
C PHE A 18 32.09 15.20 -29.26
N VAL A 19 33.12 15.22 -28.42
CA VAL A 19 32.96 15.05 -26.96
C VAL A 19 32.17 16.22 -26.34
N PHE A 20 32.38 17.44 -26.84
CA PHE A 20 31.65 18.62 -26.37
C PHE A 20 30.16 18.59 -26.76
N THR A 21 29.82 18.10 -27.97
CA THR A 21 28.42 18.02 -28.44
C THR A 21 27.71 16.75 -28.00
N TYR A 22 28.44 15.65 -27.81
CA TYR A 22 27.95 14.36 -27.31
C TYR A 22 28.26 14.16 -25.82
N SER A 23 28.27 15.22 -25.02
CA SER A 23 28.15 15.05 -23.57
C SER A 23 26.70 14.62 -23.28
N PRO A 24 26.45 13.35 -22.91
CA PRO A 24 25.11 12.91 -22.59
C PRO A 24 24.61 13.77 -21.44
N LYS A 25 23.49 14.46 -21.68
CA LYS A 25 22.83 15.25 -20.66
C LYS A 25 22.40 14.26 -19.59
N GLU A 26 23.06 14.31 -18.44
CA GLU A 26 22.70 13.49 -17.29
C GLU A 26 21.27 13.91 -16.89
N GLU A 27 20.28 13.14 -17.34
CA GLU A 27 18.91 13.34 -16.95
C GLU A 27 18.84 13.04 -15.45
N GLU A 28 18.60 14.08 -14.67
CA GLU A 28 18.26 13.96 -13.26
C GLU A 28 17.07 13.00 -13.15
N ILE A 29 17.35 11.75 -12.76
CA ILE A 29 16.31 10.79 -12.41
C ILE A 29 15.66 11.38 -11.16
N LYS A 30 14.58 12.15 -11.35
CA LYS A 30 13.62 12.40 -10.30
C LYS A 30 13.09 11.03 -9.91
N ASP A 31 13.64 10.50 -8.82
CA ASP A 31 13.15 9.33 -8.12
C ASP A 31 11.75 9.64 -7.59
N THR A 32 10.80 9.66 -8.53
CA THR A 32 9.38 9.65 -8.23
C THR A 32 9.08 8.16 -8.22
N ALA A 33 9.40 7.51 -7.10
CA ALA A 33 8.81 6.23 -6.76
C ALA A 33 7.31 6.32 -7.12
N PRO A 34 6.71 5.27 -7.69
CA PRO A 34 5.28 5.28 -7.95
C PRO A 34 4.61 5.71 -6.65
N VAL A 35 3.78 6.76 -6.70
CA VAL A 35 2.94 7.13 -5.56
C VAL A 35 2.06 5.91 -5.32
N VAL A 36 2.50 5.05 -4.39
CA VAL A 36 1.71 3.94 -3.88
C VAL A 36 0.59 4.65 -3.14
N THR A 37 -0.51 4.87 -3.87
CA THR A 37 -1.76 5.25 -3.26
C THR A 37 -2.19 4.03 -2.46
N GLU A 38 -1.83 4.01 -1.17
CA GLU A 38 -2.31 2.98 -0.25
C GLU A 38 -3.82 3.01 -0.29
N ARG A 39 -4.43 1.97 -0.88
CA ARG A 39 -5.87 1.82 -0.90
C ARG A 39 -6.27 1.17 0.41
N TYR A 40 -6.71 1.98 1.35
CA TYR A 40 -7.25 1.48 2.61
C TYR A 40 -8.59 0.77 2.41
N MET A 41 -8.80 -0.27 3.19
CA MET A 41 -10.01 -1.07 3.20
C MET A 41 -11.11 -0.35 3.99
N ASP A 42 -12.35 -0.43 3.51
CA ASP A 42 -13.50 0.07 4.26
C ASP A 42 -13.69 -0.73 5.57
N ILE A 43 -14.36 -0.13 6.54
CA ILE A 43 -14.50 -0.71 7.87
C ILE A 43 -15.21 -2.07 7.86
N GLU A 44 -16.22 -2.28 7.00
CA GLU A 44 -16.94 -3.54 6.97
C GLU A 44 -16.08 -4.65 6.41
N SER A 45 -15.37 -4.37 5.33
CA SER A 45 -14.41 -5.31 4.75
C SER A 45 -13.31 -5.65 5.76
N TYR A 46 -12.79 -4.66 6.50
CA TYR A 46 -11.77 -4.89 7.53
C TYR A 46 -12.27 -5.84 8.62
N VAL A 47 -13.46 -5.58 9.17
CA VAL A 47 -14.05 -6.47 10.19
C VAL A 47 -14.28 -7.87 9.63
N LYS A 48 -14.78 -8.00 8.39
CA LYS A 48 -15.00 -9.30 7.74
C LYS A 48 -13.70 -10.10 7.60
N THR A 49 -12.60 -9.47 7.19
CA THR A 49 -11.32 -10.16 6.96
C THR A 49 -10.54 -10.43 8.24
N SER A 50 -10.78 -9.64 9.30
CA SER A 50 -10.03 -9.71 10.55
C SER A 50 -10.84 -10.27 11.73
N ILE A 51 -12.05 -10.79 11.50
CA ILE A 51 -12.97 -11.21 12.57
C ILE A 51 -12.35 -12.23 13.55
N SER A 52 -11.53 -13.15 13.05
CA SER A 52 -10.82 -14.14 13.88
C SER A 52 -9.79 -13.52 14.82
N GLU A 53 -9.21 -12.37 14.44
CA GLU A 53 -8.26 -11.62 15.26
C GLU A 53 -8.96 -10.66 16.22
N LEU A 54 -10.07 -10.05 15.78
CA LEU A 54 -10.85 -9.09 16.55
C LEU A 54 -11.64 -9.75 17.69
N SER A 55 -12.10 -10.99 17.50
CA SER A 55 -12.88 -11.71 18.51
C SER A 55 -12.05 -12.01 19.78
N PRO A 56 -12.53 -11.66 20.99
CA PRO A 56 -11.86 -12.03 22.24
C PRO A 56 -12.00 -13.52 22.56
N THR A 57 -12.97 -14.20 21.94
CA THR A 57 -13.19 -15.64 22.06
C THR A 57 -12.53 -16.35 20.88
N LYS A 58 -11.99 -17.55 21.12
CA LYS A 58 -11.36 -18.38 20.09
C LYS A 58 -12.38 -19.25 19.36
N GLU A 59 -12.09 -19.53 18.09
CA GLU A 59 -12.80 -20.49 17.25
C GLU A 59 -12.65 -21.90 17.82
N GLN A 60 -13.66 -22.75 17.60
CA GLN A 60 -13.52 -24.18 17.87
C GLN A 60 -12.59 -24.87 16.87
N VAL A 61 -12.07 -26.04 17.25
CA VAL A 61 -11.17 -26.83 16.41
C VAL A 61 -11.89 -27.21 15.10
N GLY A 62 -11.33 -26.75 13.98
CA GLY A 62 -11.90 -26.98 12.64
C GLY A 62 -12.94 -25.95 12.20
N GLY A 63 -13.27 -24.97 13.05
CA GLY A 63 -14.06 -23.79 12.68
C GLY A 63 -13.19 -22.63 12.20
N THR A 64 -13.78 -21.69 11.49
CA THR A 64 -13.20 -20.37 11.21
C THR A 64 -14.32 -19.36 11.28
N PHE A 65 -14.10 -18.25 11.99
CA PHE A 65 -15.08 -17.21 12.08
C PHE A 65 -15.33 -16.57 10.73
N PHE A 66 -16.61 -16.36 10.41
CA PHE A 66 -17.03 -15.53 9.31
C PHE A 66 -18.20 -14.65 9.74
N VAL A 67 -18.27 -13.46 9.15
CA VAL A 67 -19.32 -12.49 9.43
C VAL A 67 -20.60 -12.87 8.67
N THR A 68 -21.71 -12.96 9.37
CA THR A 68 -23.04 -13.22 8.81
C THR A 68 -23.80 -11.92 8.56
N LYS A 69 -23.59 -10.92 9.42
CA LYS A 69 -24.21 -9.60 9.31
C LYS A 69 -23.32 -8.52 9.91
N ILE A 70 -23.30 -7.34 9.31
CA ILE A 70 -22.60 -6.17 9.85
C ILE A 70 -23.41 -4.91 9.57
N GLU A 71 -23.46 -4.03 10.57
CA GLU A 71 -24.06 -2.70 10.45
C GLU A 71 -23.09 -1.68 11.06
N THR A 72 -22.85 -0.58 10.36
CA THR A 72 -21.96 0.49 10.84
C THR A 72 -22.66 1.85 10.78
N SER A 73 -22.42 2.68 11.79
CA SER A 73 -22.91 4.05 11.84
C SER A 73 -22.09 4.89 12.81
N GLY A 74 -21.62 6.05 12.36
CA GLY A 74 -21.05 7.09 13.23
C GLY A 74 -19.86 6.64 14.08
N GLY A 75 -18.98 5.76 13.58
CA GLY A 75 -17.81 5.26 14.34
C GLY A 75 -18.13 4.10 15.29
N THR A 76 -19.32 3.54 15.20
CA THR A 76 -19.75 2.35 15.94
C THR A 76 -20.34 1.32 14.99
N GLY A 77 -20.34 0.06 15.37
CA GLY A 77 -20.98 -0.98 14.60
C GLY A 77 -21.36 -2.19 15.43
N VAL A 78 -22.25 -2.99 14.85
CA VAL A 78 -22.66 -4.28 15.38
C VAL A 78 -22.33 -5.33 14.33
N VAL A 79 -21.71 -6.42 14.77
CA VAL A 79 -21.37 -7.55 13.90
C VAL A 79 -21.93 -8.84 14.48
N GLU A 80 -22.54 -9.64 13.62
CA GLU A 80 -22.91 -11.02 13.87
C GLU A 80 -21.94 -11.93 13.12
N TYR A 81 -21.38 -12.93 13.80
CA TYR A 81 -20.37 -13.82 13.23
C TYR A 81 -20.43 -15.20 13.89
N GLU A 82 -19.98 -16.23 13.17
CA GLU A 82 -20.02 -17.61 13.65
C GLU A 82 -18.87 -18.46 13.10
N ASP A 83 -18.56 -19.58 13.77
CA ASP A 83 -17.54 -20.56 13.34
C ASP A 83 -18.15 -21.90 12.90
N GLY A 84 -19.46 -21.90 12.64
CA GLY A 84 -20.25 -23.10 12.33
C GLY A 84 -20.67 -23.92 13.57
N HIS A 85 -20.19 -23.58 14.77
CA HIS A 85 -20.59 -24.22 16.03
C HIS A 85 -21.23 -23.21 17.00
N ASN A 86 -20.62 -22.03 17.11
CA ASN A 86 -21.07 -20.94 17.97
C ASN A 86 -21.31 -19.69 17.13
N ALA A 87 -22.38 -18.96 17.46
CA ALA A 87 -22.70 -17.67 16.89
C ALA A 87 -22.59 -16.59 17.96
N TYR A 88 -22.05 -15.44 17.58
CA TYR A 88 -21.78 -14.32 18.46
C TYR A 88 -22.31 -13.03 17.86
N THR A 89 -22.66 -12.10 18.74
CA THR A 89 -22.91 -10.71 18.39
C THR A 89 -21.94 -9.84 19.18
N ALA A 90 -21.26 -8.92 18.51
CA ALA A 90 -20.36 -7.99 19.15
C ALA A 90 -20.66 -6.55 18.76
N ASP A 91 -20.51 -5.65 19.73
CA ASP A 91 -20.43 -4.22 19.51
C ASP A 91 -18.97 -3.84 19.29
N PHE A 92 -18.71 -2.98 18.31
CA PHE A 92 -17.38 -2.44 18.08
C PHE A 92 -17.40 -0.93 17.85
N THR A 93 -16.28 -0.30 18.18
CA THR A 93 -16.02 1.12 17.86
C THR A 93 -14.83 1.22 16.94
N TYR A 94 -14.84 2.20 16.04
CA TYR A 94 -13.77 2.39 15.07
C TYR A 94 -13.52 3.87 14.78
N THR A 95 -12.31 4.13 14.30
CA THR A 95 -11.91 5.43 13.76
C THR A 95 -11.48 5.27 12.32
N ILE A 96 -11.59 6.35 11.55
CA ILE A 96 -11.05 6.44 10.19
C ILE A 96 -10.08 7.63 10.21
N SER A 97 -8.81 7.38 9.86
CA SER A 97 -7.80 8.44 9.79
C SER A 97 -8.10 9.41 8.64
N GLU A 98 -7.41 10.56 8.63
CA GLU A 98 -7.52 11.53 7.52
C GLU A 98 -7.14 10.92 6.16
N GLU A 99 -6.30 9.89 6.17
CA GLU A 99 -5.87 9.16 4.98
C GLU A 99 -6.86 8.06 4.57
N GLY A 100 -7.90 7.80 5.37
CA GLY A 100 -8.93 6.78 5.11
C GLY A 100 -8.65 5.41 5.74
N LYS A 101 -7.64 5.29 6.61
CA LYS A 101 -7.32 4.03 7.29
C LYS A 101 -8.31 3.75 8.42
N SER A 102 -9.00 2.62 8.34
CA SER A 102 -9.91 2.14 9.38
C SER A 102 -9.13 1.45 10.52
N GLU A 103 -9.49 1.73 11.77
CA GLU A 103 -8.93 1.08 12.96
C GLU A 103 -10.05 0.76 13.96
N ILE A 104 -10.06 -0.48 14.50
CA ILE A 104 -10.99 -0.89 15.55
C ILE A 104 -10.40 -0.52 16.91
N THR A 105 -11.13 0.26 17.69
CA THR A 105 -10.69 0.75 19.01
C THR A 105 -11.32 -0.01 20.17
N SER A 106 -12.43 -0.71 19.94
CA SER A 106 -13.08 -1.59 20.92
C SER A 106 -13.86 -2.69 20.21
N PHE A 107 -13.93 -3.87 20.82
CA PHE A 107 -14.68 -5.02 20.34
C PHE A 107 -15.18 -5.84 21.54
N ILE A 108 -16.49 -5.85 21.77
CA ILE A 108 -17.12 -6.44 22.96
C ILE A 108 -18.22 -7.41 22.54
N VAL A 109 -18.03 -8.68 22.86
CA VAL A 109 -19.04 -9.74 22.64
C VAL A 109 -20.13 -9.66 23.71
N ARG A 110 -21.39 -9.83 23.30
CA ARG A 110 -22.58 -9.82 24.17
C ARG A 110 -22.89 -11.16 24.80
#